data_AF-A0A1B6JT00-F1
#
_entry.id   AF-A0A1B6JT00-F1
#
_cell.length_a   1.000
_cell.length_b   1.000
_cell.length_c   1.000
_cell.angle_alpha   90.00
_cell.angle_beta   90.00
_cell.angle_gamma   90.00
#
_symmetry.space_group_name_H-M   'P 1'
#
loop_
_entity.id
_entity.type
_entity.pdbx_description
1 polymer ?
#
loop_
_entity_poly.entity_id
_entity_poly.type
_entity_poly.pdbx_seq_one_letter_code
_entity_poly.pdbx_strand_id
1 'polypeptide(L)'
;AKVTSAVTFLQYCRALQEADQGLALVVGSHYSDESKDQKLLANLVAHLADYRMTIAGLKTGFSTSVTGSVEIVDDLEDDQSVNKLFHFKLTDRQVRVFAPGTVGIRI
;
A
#
# COMPACT_ATOMS: atom_id res chain seq x y z
N ALA A 1 3.10 -19.16 8.43
CA ALA A 1 1.83 -19.30 9.20
C ALA A 1 0.78 -19.89 8.26
N LYS A 2 -0.18 -20.68 8.75
CA LYS A 2 -1.30 -21.14 7.93
C LYS A 2 -2.17 -19.94 7.56
N VAL A 3 -2.58 -19.81 6.29
CA VAL A 3 -3.40 -18.69 5.79
C VAL A 3 -4.61 -18.46 6.69
N THR A 4 -5.29 -19.53 7.09
CA THR A 4 -6.47 -19.48 7.98
C THR A 4 -6.19 -18.73 9.29
N SER A 5 -5.03 -18.93 9.92
CA SER A 5 -4.68 -18.25 11.16
C SER A 5 -4.48 -16.75 10.97
N ALA A 6 -3.89 -16.33 9.84
CA ALA A 6 -3.73 -14.92 9.51
C ALA A 6 -5.10 -14.26 9.25
N VAL A 7 -5.99 -14.97 8.53
CA VAL A 7 -7.36 -14.50 8.27
C VAL A 7 -8.14 -14.33 9.58
N THR A 8 -8.13 -15.34 10.46
CA THR A 8 -8.82 -15.24 11.76
C THR A 8 -8.30 -14.09 12.60
N PHE A 9 -6.98 -13.86 12.60
CA PHE A 9 -6.39 -12.72 13.30
C PHE A 9 -6.83 -11.37 12.72
N LEU A 10 -6.82 -11.22 11.39
CA LEU A 10 -7.28 -10.00 10.73
C LEU A 10 -8.76 -9.72 11.01
N GLN A 11 -9.61 -10.76 11.01
CA GLN A 11 -11.03 -10.64 11.36
C GLN A 11 -11.23 -10.18 12.80
N TYR A 12 -10.43 -10.71 13.73
CA TYR A 12 -10.46 -10.26 15.12
C TYR A 12 -10.06 -8.79 15.26
N CYS A 13 -9.01 -8.34 14.58
CA CYS A 13 -8.60 -6.94 14.57
C CYS A 13 -9.69 -6.02 13.97
N ARG A 14 -10.35 -6.44 12.89
CA ARG A 14 -11.46 -5.68 12.28
C ARG A 14 -12.64 -5.58 13.24
N ALA A 15 -13.02 -6.66 13.90
CA ALA A 15 -14.11 -6.64 14.89
C ALA A 15 -13.82 -5.69 16.08
N LEU A 16 -12.56 -5.61 16.51
CA LEU A 16 -12.14 -4.62 17.52
C LEU A 16 -12.24 -3.19 17.00
N GLN A 17 -11.84 -2.96 15.75
CA GLN A 17 -11.94 -1.65 15.10
C GLN A 17 -13.40 -1.20 14.91
N GLU A 18 -14.31 -2.12 14.61
CA GLU A 18 -15.75 -1.83 14.52
C GLU A 18 -16.36 -1.46 15.89
N ALA A 19 -15.82 -2.02 16.97
CA ALA A 19 -16.26 -1.71 18.33
C ALA A 19 -15.76 -0.36 18.86
N ASP A 20 -14.63 0.15 18.34
CA ASP A 20 -14.02 1.43 18.70
C ASP A 20 -13.72 2.27 17.45
N GLN A 21 -14.59 3.23 17.17
CA GLN A 21 -14.47 4.13 16.00
C GLN A 21 -13.21 5.01 16.02
N GLY A 22 -12.48 5.10 17.13
CA GLY A 22 -11.19 5.80 17.22
C GLY A 22 -9.99 4.97 16.77
N LEU A 23 -10.16 3.67 16.55
CA LEU A 23 -9.07 2.76 16.20
C LEU A 23 -8.84 2.73 14.68
N ALA A 24 -7.59 2.88 14.26
CA ALA A 24 -7.17 2.68 12.86
C ALA A 24 -6.34 1.39 12.73
N LEU A 25 -6.74 0.50 11.82
CA LEU A 25 -6.01 -0.72 11.52
C LEU A 25 -5.13 -0.51 10.28
N VAL A 26 -3.82 -0.56 10.46
CA VAL A 26 -2.85 -0.46 9.36
C VAL A 26 -2.17 -1.81 9.16
N VAL A 27 -2.29 -2.38 7.96
CA VAL A 27 -1.74 -3.69 7.62
C VAL A 27 -0.65 -3.55 6.56
N GLY A 28 0.60 -3.83 6.94
CA GLY A 28 1.71 -3.96 5.99
C GLY A 28 1.79 -5.39 5.47
N SER A 29 1.73 -5.57 4.16
CA SER A 29 1.90 -6.89 3.53
C SER A 29 2.94 -6.84 2.42
N HIS A 30 3.67 -7.94 2.28
CA HIS A 30 4.54 -8.22 1.15
C HIS A 30 4.18 -9.61 0.64
N TYR A 31 3.98 -9.74 -0.66
CA TYR A 31 3.64 -11.02 -1.29
C TYR A 31 4.55 -11.27 -2.49
N SER A 32 4.86 -12.55 -2.72
CA SER A 32 5.48 -13.01 -3.97
C SER A 32 4.43 -13.30 -5.01
N ASP A 33 4.72 -12.96 -6.26
CA ASP A 33 3.84 -13.29 -7.38
C ASP A 33 3.71 -14.81 -7.63
N GLU A 34 4.61 -15.60 -7.07
CA GLU A 34 4.66 -17.05 -7.23
C GLU A 34 3.82 -17.80 -6.18
N SER A 35 3.41 -17.13 -5.09
CA SER A 35 2.67 -17.75 -3.99
C SER A 35 1.18 -17.40 -4.05
N LYS A 36 0.35 -18.38 -4.43
CA LYS A 36 -1.12 -18.23 -4.46
C LYS A 36 -1.69 -17.87 -3.09
N ASP A 37 -1.18 -18.48 -2.03
CA ASP A 37 -1.62 -18.24 -0.66
C ASP A 37 -1.34 -16.80 -0.19
N GLN A 38 -0.16 -16.27 -0.52
CA GLN A 38 0.18 -14.88 -0.19
C GLN A 38 -0.65 -13.89 -1.01
N LYS A 39 -0.89 -14.17 -2.29
CA LYS A 39 -1.81 -13.37 -3.13
C LYS A 39 -3.22 -13.34 -2.57
N LEU A 40 -3.73 -14.50 -2.17
CA LEU A 40 -5.07 -14.62 -1.60
C LEU A 40 -5.18 -13.74 -0.33
N LEU A 41 -4.18 -13.80 0.54
CA LEU A 41 -4.16 -12.98 1.75
C LEU A 41 -4.03 -11.48 1.45
N ALA A 42 -3.16 -11.09 0.51
CA ALA A 42 -3.00 -9.71 0.09
C ALA A 42 -4.29 -9.14 -0.52
N ASN A 43 -4.96 -9.92 -1.36
CA ASN A 43 -6.25 -9.54 -1.97
C ASN A 43 -7.36 -9.42 -0.91
N LEU A 44 -7.39 -10.33 0.07
CA LEU A 44 -8.33 -10.22 1.19
C LEU A 44 -8.10 -8.93 1.98
N VAL A 45 -6.85 -8.62 2.34
CA VAL A 45 -6.50 -7.39 3.06
C VAL A 45 -6.88 -6.16 2.23
N ALA A 46 -6.60 -6.17 0.92
CA ALA A 46 -6.97 -5.09 0.02
C ALA A 46 -8.49 -4.88 -0.03
N HIS A 47 -9.28 -5.95 -0.13
CA HIS A 47 -10.74 -5.87 -0.14
C HIS A 47 -11.33 -5.37 1.19
N LEU A 48 -10.65 -5.61 2.30
CA LEU A 48 -11.08 -5.15 3.62
C LEU A 48 -10.59 -3.74 3.95
N ALA A 49 -9.71 -3.15 3.14
CA ALA A 49 -9.11 -1.86 3.41
C ALA A 49 -9.98 -0.73 2.85
N ASP A 50 -10.16 0.31 3.64
CA ASP A 50 -10.82 1.55 3.20
C ASP A 50 -9.88 2.36 2.28
N TYR A 51 -8.57 2.28 2.55
CA TYR A 51 -7.50 2.88 1.74
C TYR A 51 -6.41 1.86 1.42
N ARG A 52 -5.97 1.82 0.17
CA ARG A 52 -4.86 0.97 -0.28
C ARG A 52 -3.68 1.81 -0.74
N MET A 53 -2.54 1.59 -0.10
CA MET A 53 -1.26 2.18 -0.50
C MET A 53 -0.32 1.10 -1.03
N THR A 54 0.10 1.22 -2.29
CA THR A 54 1.01 0.30 -2.96
C THR A 54 2.37 0.96 -3.15
N ILE A 55 3.43 0.36 -2.64
CA ILE A 55 4.82 0.82 -2.80
C ILE A 55 5.52 -0.15 -3.74
N ALA A 56 6.07 0.37 -4.84
CA ALA A 56 6.76 -0.45 -5.83
C ALA A 56 8.02 0.23 -6.37
N GLY A 57 8.98 -0.58 -6.81
CA GLY A 57 10.08 -0.09 -7.65
C GLY A 57 9.57 0.38 -9.01
N LEU A 58 10.38 1.16 -9.72
CA LEU A 58 10.03 1.61 -11.07
C LEU A 58 10.03 0.44 -12.06
N LYS A 59 8.98 0.36 -12.88
CA LYS A 59 8.85 -0.65 -13.95
C LYS A 59 9.95 -0.55 -15.02
N THR A 60 10.58 0.62 -15.13
CA THR A 60 11.63 0.92 -16.12
C THR A 60 13.05 0.60 -15.61
N GLY A 61 13.19 0.04 -14.41
CA GLY A 61 14.49 -0.24 -13.79
C GLY A 61 14.95 0.85 -12.82
N PHE A 62 16.22 0.83 -12.46
CA PHE A 62 16.76 1.67 -11.39
C PHE A 62 17.03 3.12 -11.84
N SER A 63 16.84 4.08 -10.92
CA SER A 63 17.17 5.48 -11.12
C SER A 63 17.93 6.07 -9.93
N THR A 64 18.86 6.98 -10.21
CA THR A 64 19.59 7.73 -9.17
C THR A 64 18.73 8.83 -8.56
N SER A 65 17.70 9.31 -9.26
CA SER A 65 16.86 10.44 -8.84
C SER A 65 15.51 10.01 -8.26
N VAL A 66 15.06 8.79 -8.59
CA VAL A 66 13.78 8.22 -8.13
C VAL A 66 14.00 6.79 -7.64
N THR A 67 13.54 6.47 -6.45
CA THR A 67 13.63 5.10 -5.90
C THR A 67 12.46 4.24 -6.36
N GLY A 68 11.26 4.79 -6.39
CA GLY A 68 10.06 4.05 -6.75
C GLY A 68 8.82 4.92 -6.82
N SER A 69 7.67 4.27 -6.84
CA SER A 69 6.35 4.90 -6.83
C SER A 69 5.50 4.47 -5.64
N VAL A 70 4.67 5.38 -5.18
CA VAL A 70 3.57 5.11 -4.26
C VAL A 70 2.27 5.37 -4.99
N GLU A 71 1.38 4.40 -5.01
CA GLU A 71 0.03 4.50 -5.55
C GLU A 71 -0.96 4.43 -4.39
N ILE A 72 -1.87 5.39 -4.30
CA ILE A 72 -2.92 5.42 -3.27
C ILE A 72 -4.27 5.29 -3.97
N VAL A 73 -5.03 4.30 -3.57
CA VAL A 73 -6.41 4.05 -4.02
C VAL A 73 -7.32 4.20 -2.82
N ASP A 74 -8.35 5.03 -2.98
CA ASP A 74 -9.46 5.18 -2.04
C ASP A 74 -10.62 4.35 -2.58
N ASP A 75 -11.00 3.30 -1.86
CA ASP A 75 -12.04 2.35 -2.26
C ASP A 75 -13.42 2.74 -1.66
N LEU A 76 -13.54 3.90 -0.99
CA LEU A 76 -14.79 4.37 -0.36
C LEU A 76 -15.74 5.09 -1.34
N GLU A 77 -15.27 5.59 -2.48
CA GLU A 77 -16.10 6.31 -3.45
C GLU A 77 -16.37 5.46 -4.71
N ASP A 78 -17.57 4.87 -4.75
CA ASP A 78 -18.08 3.93 -5.77
C ASP A 78 -18.19 4.51 -7.20
N ASP A 79 -17.88 5.81 -7.40
CA ASP A 79 -18.04 6.50 -8.69
C ASP A 79 -16.77 7.21 -9.20
N GLN A 80 -15.75 7.42 -8.36
CA GLN A 80 -14.46 8.00 -8.75
C GLN A 80 -13.33 7.49 -7.86
N SER A 81 -12.84 6.27 -8.09
CA SER A 81 -11.59 5.84 -7.46
C SER A 81 -10.46 6.80 -7.87
N VAL A 82 -10.14 7.77 -6.99
CA VAL A 82 -9.10 8.75 -7.26
C VAL A 82 -7.76 8.07 -7.03
N ASN A 83 -7.22 7.48 -8.10
CA ASN A 83 -5.89 6.92 -8.07
C ASN A 83 -4.85 8.05 -8.03
N LYS A 84 -4.15 8.18 -6.89
CA LYS A 84 -3.07 9.16 -6.72
C LYS A 84 -1.73 8.46 -6.83
N LEU A 85 -1.02 8.73 -7.93
CA LEU A 85 0.33 8.24 -8.17
C LEU A 85 1.37 9.29 -7.77
N PHE A 86 2.35 8.88 -6.97
CA PHE A 86 3.50 9.66 -6.58
C PHE A 86 4.80 8.90 -6.87
N HIS A 87 5.88 9.65 -7.04
CA HIS A 87 7.24 9.12 -6.98
C HIS A 87 7.86 9.43 -5.63
N PHE A 88 8.78 8.58 -5.19
CA PHE A 88 9.56 8.83 -4.01
C PHE A 88 11.05 8.59 -4.22
N LYS A 89 11.86 9.31 -3.45
CA LYS A 89 13.30 9.11 -3.34
C LYS A 89 13.67 8.84 -1.90
N LEU A 90 14.28 7.68 -1.67
CA LEU A 90 14.92 7.35 -0.40
C LEU A 90 16.34 7.94 -0.37
N THR A 91 16.70 8.42 0.81
CA THR A 91 18.08 8.70 1.24
C THR A 91 18.25 8.10 2.63
N ASP A 92 19.46 8.15 3.20
CA ASP A 92 19.79 7.43 4.44
C ASP A 92 18.85 7.68 5.62
N ARG A 93 18.21 8.86 5.70
CA ARG A 93 17.35 9.24 6.84
C ARG A 93 16.02 9.90 6.48
N GLN A 94 15.71 10.04 5.20
CA GLN A 94 14.50 10.73 4.77
C GLN A 94 13.91 10.12 3.49
N VAL A 95 12.60 10.26 3.36
CA VAL A 95 11.83 9.95 2.17
C VAL A 95 11.28 11.26 1.61
N ARG A 96 11.56 11.56 0.34
CA ARG A 96 10.94 12.68 -0.36
C ARG A 96 9.91 12.14 -1.34
N VAL A 97 8.66 12.59 -1.22
CA VAL A 97 7.55 12.24 -2.13
C VAL A 97 7.26 13.43 -3.03
N PHE A 98 6.99 13.18 -4.31
CA PHE A 98 6.73 14.22 -5.32
C PHE A 98 5.86 13.69 -6.45
N ALA A 99 5.21 14.59 -7.19
CA ALA A 99 4.42 14.21 -8.36
C ALA A 99 5.32 13.61 -9.46
N PRO A 100 4.82 12.64 -10.25
CA PRO A 100 5.56 12.12 -11.39
C PRO A 100 5.98 13.24 -12.36
N GLY A 101 7.19 13.14 -12.91
CA GLY A 101 7.71 14.13 -13.87
C GLY A 101 8.30 15.41 -13.25
N THR A 102 8.17 15.66 -11.95
CA THR A 102 8.70 16.88 -11.29
C THR A 102 10.21 16.80 -10.98
N VAL A 103 10.91 15.76 -11.44
CA VAL A 103 12.34 15.50 -11.19
C VAL A 103 13.21 16.36 -12.10
N GLY A 104 13.06 17.68 -11.98
CA GLY A 104 13.78 18.68 -12.77
C GLY A 104 13.95 20.04 -12.08
N ILE A 105 13.24 20.29 -10.98
CA ILE A 105 13.36 21.56 -10.25
C ILE A 105 14.29 21.35 -9.06
N ARG A 106 15.59 21.61 -9.29
CA ARG A 106 16.54 21.90 -8.23
C ARG A 106 16.11 23.21 -7.57
N ILE A 107 15.81 23.16 -6.28
CA ILE A 107 15.87 24.33 -5.39
C ILE A 107 17.22 24.21 -4.68
#